data_AF-A0A923PTF5-F1
#
_entry.id   AF-A0A923PTF5-F1
#
_cell.length_a   1.000
_cell.length_b   1.000
_cell.length_c   1.000
_cell.angle_alpha   90.00
_cell.angle_beta   90.00
_cell.angle_gamma   90.00
#
_symmetry.space_group_name_H-M   'P 1'
#
loop_
_entity.id
_entity.type
_entity.pdbx_description
1 polymer ?
#
loop_
_entity_poly.entity_id
_entity_poly.type
_entity_poly.pdbx_seq_one_letter_code
_entity_poly.pdbx_strand_id
1 'polypeptide(L)'
;MLFKYAEKNTPFVLSPESLDWYLGKGWYRMGANIFTTHFLYFQDRPFSAIWIRIDLQGFAFSKRQRKLMRRNAEIFTLGCGKRVIDQERNTLYRTYAANFDGRLSPSISDSLEDYDGESIFNTYETTVREKSSGKLVAASYFDVGESAAASILGFYDPTLATFSLGYYTMLLEIEHCLAQGFRYYYPGYVVPGYPRFDYKLRLGESQFFDVHSETWRAYDHAYIAQYGPAEIQVSKLQQLTEATRAVYPAANLSIYPFFEAGLYDLWNDDYVPYPYFFSLGEDSAGNLIIIAFDPKDRQYLVLQCDLMEQTQLLFNTRALKQRDGQKYFTDLLVVRTELFRTDNFTIISRTAAAILAQTS
;
A
#
# COMPACT_ATOMS: atom_id res chain seq x y z
N MET A 1 -10.62 -19.28 -6.62
CA MET A 1 -9.43 -18.63 -6.06
C MET A 1 -9.85 -17.24 -5.60
N LEU A 2 -9.50 -16.87 -4.38
CA LEU A 2 -9.86 -15.56 -3.82
C LEU A 2 -9.08 -14.44 -4.54
N PHE A 3 -9.62 -13.22 -4.53
CA PHE A 3 -8.87 -12.07 -4.99
C PHE A 3 -7.66 -11.83 -4.07
N LYS A 4 -6.49 -11.67 -4.66
CA LYS A 4 -5.25 -11.45 -3.91
C LYS A 4 -5.06 -9.96 -3.72
N TYR A 5 -5.25 -9.51 -2.48
CA TYR A 5 -5.10 -8.09 -2.12
C TYR A 5 -3.65 -7.65 -1.95
N ALA A 6 -2.72 -8.59 -1.92
CA ALA A 6 -1.29 -8.35 -1.91
C ALA A 6 -0.62 -9.40 -2.79
N GLU A 7 0.10 -8.97 -3.82
CA GLU A 7 0.80 -9.84 -4.76
C GLU A 7 2.15 -9.26 -5.13
N LYS A 8 3.11 -10.14 -5.44
CA LYS A 8 4.46 -9.78 -5.87
C LYS A 8 4.80 -10.54 -7.15
N ASN A 9 5.44 -9.86 -8.09
CA ASN A 9 6.03 -10.44 -9.28
C ASN A 9 7.52 -10.06 -9.34
N THR A 10 8.35 -11.01 -9.75
CA THR A 10 9.80 -10.92 -9.80
C THR A 10 10.31 -11.11 -11.23
N PRO A 11 9.98 -10.20 -12.17
CA PRO A 11 10.36 -10.35 -13.56
C PRO A 11 11.87 -10.16 -13.74
N PHE A 12 12.51 -10.99 -14.59
CA PHE A 12 13.92 -10.83 -14.94
C PHE A 12 14.21 -9.58 -15.78
N VAL A 13 13.22 -9.14 -16.56
CA VAL A 13 13.29 -7.93 -17.41
C VAL A 13 11.95 -7.21 -17.34
N LEU A 14 11.98 -5.88 -17.27
CA LEU A 14 10.78 -5.06 -17.31
C LEU A 14 10.91 -4.01 -18.42
N SER A 15 10.14 -4.17 -19.49
CA SER A 15 10.04 -3.17 -20.55
C SER A 15 9.29 -1.91 -20.06
N PRO A 16 9.53 -0.73 -20.68
CA PRO A 16 8.76 0.49 -20.40
C PRO A 16 7.24 0.29 -20.49
N GLU A 17 6.76 -0.48 -21.47
CA GLU A 17 5.34 -0.79 -21.66
C GLU A 17 4.80 -1.75 -20.59
N SER A 18 5.63 -2.70 -20.15
CA SER A 18 5.26 -3.57 -19.02
C SER A 18 5.12 -2.77 -17.73
N LEU A 19 6.01 -1.82 -17.46
CA LEU A 19 5.88 -0.92 -16.32
C LEU A 19 4.57 -0.12 -16.39
N ASP A 20 4.24 0.46 -17.54
CA ASP A 20 2.96 1.17 -17.75
C ASP A 20 1.74 0.26 -17.49
N TRP A 21 1.80 -0.99 -17.96
CA TRP A 21 0.73 -1.97 -17.74
C TRP A 21 0.53 -2.30 -16.26
N TYR A 22 1.62 -2.51 -15.51
CA TYR A 22 1.57 -2.76 -14.08
C TYR A 22 1.02 -1.54 -13.32
N LEU A 23 1.57 -0.36 -13.58
CA LEU A 23 1.09 0.88 -12.96
C LEU A 23 -0.40 1.12 -13.26
N GLY A 24 -0.83 0.83 -14.49
CA GLY A 24 -2.24 0.90 -14.90
C GLY A 24 -3.18 -0.01 -14.11
N LYS A 25 -2.65 -1.06 -13.47
CA LYS A 25 -3.39 -2.01 -12.62
C LYS A 25 -3.19 -1.79 -11.11
N GLY A 26 -2.54 -0.70 -10.71
CA GLY A 26 -2.24 -0.43 -9.30
C GLY A 26 -1.09 -1.28 -8.74
N TRP A 27 -0.15 -1.66 -9.60
CA TRP A 27 1.10 -2.30 -9.19
C TRP A 27 2.26 -1.31 -9.20
N TYR A 28 3.17 -1.45 -8.23
CA TYR A 28 4.25 -0.51 -7.95
C TYR A 28 5.52 -1.27 -7.58
N ARG A 29 6.64 -0.57 -7.58
CA ARG A 29 7.94 -1.16 -7.28
C ARG A 29 8.14 -1.47 -5.78
N MET A 30 8.82 -2.58 -5.50
CA MET A 30 9.41 -2.93 -4.20
C MET A 30 10.80 -3.53 -4.41
N GLY A 31 11.86 -2.75 -4.17
CA GLY A 31 13.23 -3.16 -4.44
C GLY A 31 13.44 -3.43 -5.93
N ALA A 32 13.88 -4.65 -6.27
CA ALA A 32 13.97 -5.13 -7.66
C ALA A 32 12.67 -5.75 -8.21
N ASN A 33 11.59 -5.76 -7.43
CA ASN A 33 10.35 -6.44 -7.79
C ASN A 33 9.21 -5.46 -8.05
N ILE A 34 8.10 -5.96 -8.57
CA ILE A 34 6.85 -5.21 -8.71
C ILE A 34 5.76 -5.91 -7.88
N PHE A 35 4.94 -5.14 -7.18
CA PHE A 35 3.96 -5.66 -6.24
C PHE A 35 2.69 -4.81 -6.27
N THR A 36 1.60 -5.36 -5.78
CA THR A 36 0.43 -4.58 -5.39
C THR A 36 0.07 -4.91 -3.95
N THR A 37 -0.49 -3.93 -3.24
CA THR A 37 -1.16 -4.14 -1.96
C THR A 37 -2.32 -3.17 -1.83
N HIS A 38 -3.41 -3.59 -1.20
CA HIS A 38 -4.55 -2.72 -0.91
C HIS A 38 -4.74 -2.47 0.58
N PHE A 39 -3.89 -3.09 1.40
CA PHE A 39 -3.91 -2.98 2.85
C PHE A 39 -2.51 -2.66 3.36
N LEU A 40 -2.43 -1.99 4.50
CA LEU A 40 -1.18 -1.73 5.21
C LEU A 40 -1.41 -2.03 6.69
N TYR A 41 -0.39 -2.53 7.37
CA TYR A 41 -0.45 -2.75 8.81
C TYR A 41 0.58 -1.90 9.54
N PHE A 42 0.11 -0.93 10.33
CA PHE A 42 0.95 -0.13 11.22
C PHE A 42 0.10 0.48 12.34
N GLN A 43 0.73 1.04 13.38
CA GLN A 43 0.00 1.59 14.55
C GLN A 43 -1.04 0.60 15.13
N ASP A 44 -0.69 -0.68 15.14
CA ASP A 44 -1.52 -1.78 15.64
C ASP A 44 -2.92 -1.86 14.98
N ARG A 45 -3.04 -1.45 13.71
CA ARG A 45 -4.26 -1.67 12.93
C ARG A 45 -4.01 -1.77 11.42
N PRO A 46 -4.91 -2.45 10.69
CA PRO A 46 -4.98 -2.36 9.25
C PRO A 46 -5.45 -0.97 8.77
N PHE A 47 -4.99 -0.61 7.57
CA PHE A 47 -5.38 0.58 6.82
C PHE A 47 -5.54 0.22 5.35
N SER A 48 -6.32 1.01 4.60
CA SER A 48 -6.34 0.95 3.15
C SER A 48 -5.11 1.61 2.53
N ALA A 49 -4.47 0.94 1.57
CA ALA A 49 -3.56 1.58 0.61
C ALA A 49 -4.36 2.05 -0.60
N ILE A 50 -4.50 3.36 -0.79
CA ILE A 50 -5.19 3.93 -1.94
C ILE A 50 -4.16 4.44 -2.93
N TRP A 51 -3.86 3.62 -3.95
CA TRP A 51 -2.99 4.01 -5.05
C TRP A 51 -3.57 5.18 -5.81
N ILE A 52 -2.72 6.17 -6.09
CA ILE A 52 -3.10 7.38 -6.81
C ILE A 52 -2.21 7.60 -8.03
N ARG A 53 -2.77 8.31 -9.02
CA ARG A 53 -2.06 8.83 -10.18
C ARG A 53 -2.59 10.20 -10.56
N ILE A 54 -1.86 10.90 -11.42
CA ILE A 54 -2.26 12.18 -12.00
C ILE A 54 -2.26 12.01 -13.52
N ASP A 55 -3.36 12.41 -14.17
CA ASP A 55 -3.38 12.57 -15.62
C ASP A 55 -2.71 13.91 -15.97
N LEU A 56 -1.59 13.83 -16.68
CA LEU A 56 -0.81 14.99 -17.09
C LEU A 56 -1.36 15.66 -18.36
N GLN A 57 -2.38 15.07 -19.00
CA GLN A 57 -3.02 15.70 -20.15
C GLN A 57 -3.66 17.04 -19.76
N GLY A 58 -3.13 18.13 -20.33
CA GLY A 58 -3.58 19.49 -20.00
C GLY A 58 -3.21 19.96 -18.59
N PHE A 59 -2.31 19.23 -17.90
CA PHE A 59 -1.87 19.60 -16.57
C PHE A 59 -1.11 20.93 -16.58
N ALA A 60 -1.38 21.75 -15.57
CA ALA A 60 -0.66 22.98 -15.31
C ALA A 60 -0.41 23.15 -13.82
N PHE A 61 0.83 23.45 -13.46
CA PHE A 61 1.19 23.74 -12.07
C PHE A 61 0.34 24.88 -11.50
N SER A 62 -0.21 24.74 -10.30
CA SER A 62 -0.97 25.77 -9.60
C SER A 62 -0.14 27.02 -9.30
N LYS A 63 -0.81 28.16 -9.01
CA LYS A 63 -0.12 29.41 -8.59
C LYS A 63 0.84 29.19 -7.42
N ARG A 64 0.46 28.35 -6.44
CA ARG A 64 1.27 28.03 -5.26
C ARG A 64 2.49 27.17 -5.62
N GLN A 65 2.31 26.14 -6.45
CA GLN A 65 3.42 25.32 -6.94
C GLN A 65 4.43 26.17 -7.72
N ARG A 66 3.98 27.00 -8.67
CA ARG A 66 4.85 27.91 -9.42
C ARG A 66 5.61 28.89 -8.52
N LYS A 67 4.98 29.39 -7.44
CA LYS A 67 5.65 30.26 -6.46
C LYS A 67 6.74 29.50 -5.70
N LEU A 68 6.46 28.27 -5.26
CA LEU A 68 7.44 27.41 -4.59
C LEU A 68 8.63 27.12 -5.50
N MET A 69 8.37 26.70 -6.75
CA MET A 69 9.41 26.38 -7.72
C MET A 69 10.31 27.58 -8.00
N ARG A 70 9.75 28.77 -8.23
CA ARG A 70 10.56 30.00 -8.42
C ARG A 70 11.42 30.33 -7.22
N ARG A 71 10.85 30.31 -6.00
CA ARG A 71 11.59 30.58 -4.76
C ARG A 71 12.75 29.61 -4.58
N ASN A 72 12.52 28.32 -4.82
CA ASN A 72 13.56 27.32 -4.67
C ASN A 72 14.61 27.45 -5.78
N ALA A 73 14.22 27.77 -7.02
CA ALA A 73 15.12 28.01 -8.14
C ALA A 73 16.05 29.23 -7.96
N GLU A 74 15.74 30.17 -7.08
CA GLU A 74 16.66 31.26 -6.71
C GLU A 74 17.87 30.74 -5.93
N ILE A 75 17.66 29.75 -5.06
CA ILE A 75 18.63 29.26 -4.05
C ILE A 75 19.34 27.99 -4.50
N PHE A 76 18.66 27.15 -5.27
CA PHE A 76 19.13 25.82 -5.62
C PHE A 76 19.36 25.64 -7.13
N THR A 77 20.35 24.83 -7.47
CA THR A 77 20.57 24.27 -8.81
C THR A 77 19.88 22.91 -8.89
N LEU A 78 19.27 22.62 -10.02
CA LEU A 78 18.49 21.40 -10.25
C LEU A 78 19.22 20.49 -11.23
N GLY A 79 19.15 19.18 -11.02
CA GLY A 79 19.61 18.17 -11.95
C GLY A 79 18.53 17.11 -12.18
N CYS A 80 18.49 16.54 -13.37
CA CYS A 80 17.64 15.41 -13.72
C CYS A 80 18.40 14.49 -14.68
N GLY A 81 18.46 13.19 -14.39
CA GLY A 81 19.24 12.24 -15.20
C GLY A 81 19.07 10.80 -14.76
N LYS A 82 19.89 9.90 -15.28
CA LYS A 82 19.91 8.49 -14.86
C LYS A 82 20.28 8.37 -13.38
N ARG A 83 19.71 7.38 -12.70
CA ARG A 83 20.00 7.05 -11.30
C ARG A 83 21.51 6.99 -11.04
N VAL A 84 21.95 7.60 -9.95
CA VAL A 84 23.29 7.43 -9.38
C VAL A 84 23.15 7.01 -7.92
N ILE A 85 23.92 6.04 -7.45
CA ILE A 85 24.02 5.70 -6.03
C ILE A 85 25.49 5.82 -5.62
N ASP A 86 25.80 6.82 -4.81
CA ASP A 86 27.16 7.10 -4.35
C ASP A 86 27.19 7.51 -2.87
N GLN A 87 28.39 7.80 -2.37
CA GLN A 87 28.59 8.17 -0.97
C GLN A 87 27.86 9.47 -0.58
N GLU A 88 27.77 10.45 -1.48
CA GLU A 88 27.08 11.73 -1.23
C GLU A 88 25.58 11.49 -0.99
N ARG A 89 24.93 10.76 -1.90
CA ARG A 89 23.49 10.43 -1.80
C ARG A 89 23.19 9.55 -0.58
N ASN A 90 24.02 8.54 -0.34
CA ASN A 90 23.88 7.67 0.84
C ASN A 90 24.03 8.44 2.15
N THR A 91 24.92 9.44 2.21
CA THR A 91 25.08 10.29 3.39
C THR A 91 23.82 11.10 3.65
N LEU A 92 23.28 11.76 2.63
CA LEU A 92 22.03 12.52 2.76
C LEU A 92 20.84 11.61 3.13
N TYR A 93 20.76 10.42 2.54
CA TYR A 93 19.73 9.44 2.86
C TYR A 93 19.76 9.01 4.34
N ARG A 94 20.94 8.72 4.89
CA ARG A 94 21.08 8.39 6.32
C ARG A 94 20.65 9.54 7.22
N THR A 95 21.01 10.78 6.87
CA THR A 95 20.56 11.98 7.60
C THR A 95 19.04 12.10 7.58
N TYR A 96 18.42 11.90 6.42
CA TYR A 96 16.97 11.90 6.29
C TYR A 96 16.32 10.78 7.11
N ALA A 97 16.80 9.54 6.96
CA ALA A 97 16.26 8.35 7.62
C ALA A 97 16.34 8.44 9.16
N ALA A 98 17.42 9.00 9.71
CA ALA A 98 17.55 9.23 11.15
C ALA A 98 16.51 10.20 11.74
N ASN A 99 15.91 11.06 10.90
CA ASN A 99 14.88 12.01 11.28
C ASN A 99 13.49 11.59 10.79
N PHE A 100 13.37 10.40 10.19
CA PHE A 100 12.10 9.91 9.66
C PHE A 100 11.34 9.15 10.73
N ASP A 101 10.15 9.65 11.08
CA ASP A 101 9.25 8.98 12.02
C ASP A 101 8.54 7.79 11.34
N GLY A 102 9.22 6.69 11.08
CA GLY A 102 8.62 5.52 10.42
C GLY A 102 9.63 4.48 9.97
N ARG A 103 9.19 3.52 9.16
CA ARG A 103 10.07 2.52 8.55
C ARG A 103 10.45 2.95 7.14
N LEU A 104 11.74 2.93 6.86
CA LEU A 104 12.32 3.06 5.53
C LEU A 104 13.23 1.86 5.29
N SER A 105 13.55 1.63 4.01
CA SER A 105 14.59 0.67 3.66
C SER A 105 15.92 1.06 4.30
N PRO A 106 16.81 0.11 4.66
CA PRO A 106 18.07 0.44 5.31
C PRO A 106 18.99 1.31 4.44
N SER A 107 18.91 1.18 3.12
CA SER A 107 19.70 1.96 2.16
C SER A 107 18.90 2.35 0.90
N ILE A 108 19.52 3.20 0.06
CA ILE A 108 19.00 3.52 -1.27
C ILE A 108 18.99 2.25 -2.15
N SER A 109 20.05 1.46 -2.11
CA SER A 109 20.14 0.20 -2.87
C SER A 109 19.05 -0.79 -2.48
N ASP A 110 18.74 -0.95 -1.20
CA ASP A 110 17.61 -1.82 -0.77
C ASP A 110 16.25 -1.36 -1.34
N SER A 111 16.13 -0.07 -1.68
CA SER A 111 14.92 0.47 -2.29
C SER A 111 14.90 0.31 -3.82
N LEU A 112 16.06 0.21 -4.46
CA LEU A 112 16.22 0.40 -5.91
C LEU A 112 17.00 -0.70 -6.65
N GLU A 113 17.53 -1.70 -5.97
CA GLU A 113 18.43 -2.68 -6.58
C GLU A 113 18.08 -4.09 -6.10
N ASP A 114 18.53 -5.09 -6.87
CA ASP A 114 18.53 -6.48 -6.44
C ASP A 114 19.86 -6.82 -5.74
N TYR A 115 20.03 -8.08 -5.33
CA TYR A 115 21.21 -8.57 -4.61
C TYR A 115 22.55 -8.30 -5.32
N ASP A 116 22.56 -8.22 -6.64
CA ASP A 116 23.76 -7.97 -7.47
C ASP A 116 24.01 -6.47 -7.77
N GLY A 117 23.18 -5.56 -7.25
CA GLY A 117 23.27 -4.13 -7.52
C GLY A 117 22.65 -3.72 -8.87
N GLU A 118 22.06 -4.66 -9.61
CA GLU A 118 21.33 -4.33 -10.85
C GLU A 118 19.90 -3.88 -10.55
N SER A 119 19.28 -3.24 -11.53
CA SER A 119 17.88 -2.85 -11.47
C SER A 119 17.23 -3.09 -12.80
N ILE A 120 16.15 -3.88 -12.80
CA ILE A 120 15.31 -4.13 -13.99
C ILE A 120 14.50 -2.90 -14.42
N PHE A 121 14.51 -1.82 -13.62
CA PHE A 121 13.75 -0.60 -13.87
C PHE A 121 14.62 0.47 -14.52
N ASN A 122 14.04 1.20 -15.46
CA ASN A 122 14.64 2.40 -16.01
C ASN A 122 14.48 3.58 -15.03
N THR A 123 15.37 3.66 -14.05
CA THR A 123 15.29 4.66 -12.98
C THR A 123 16.04 5.95 -13.31
N TYR A 124 15.37 7.08 -13.10
CA TYR A 124 15.93 8.42 -13.15
C TYR A 124 16.03 9.01 -11.74
N GLU A 125 16.84 10.04 -11.58
CA GLU A 125 16.92 10.85 -10.38
C GLU A 125 16.64 12.33 -10.67
N THR A 126 16.02 13.01 -9.71
CA THR A 126 16.10 14.48 -9.60
C THR A 126 17.03 14.83 -8.45
N THR A 127 17.83 15.88 -8.60
CA THR A 127 18.73 16.38 -7.55
C THR A 127 18.55 17.88 -7.36
N VAL A 128 18.66 18.31 -6.10
CA VAL A 128 18.61 19.71 -5.68
C VAL A 128 19.89 20.01 -4.92
N ARG A 129 20.66 20.98 -5.40
CA ARG A 129 21.94 21.39 -4.82
C ARG A 129 21.91 22.85 -4.42
N GLU A 130 22.51 23.21 -3.30
CA GLU A 130 22.70 24.63 -2.93
C GLU A 130 23.63 25.32 -3.93
N LYS A 131 23.22 26.50 -4.43
CA LYS A 131 24.07 27.28 -5.35
C LYS A 131 25.36 27.78 -4.71
N SER A 132 25.31 28.12 -3.42
CA SER A 132 26.44 28.71 -2.69
C SER A 132 27.55 27.69 -2.40
N SER A 133 27.19 26.43 -2.14
CA SER A 133 28.11 25.40 -1.66
C SER A 133 28.29 24.24 -2.63
N GLY A 134 27.36 24.03 -3.57
CA GLY A 134 27.30 22.84 -4.43
C GLY A 134 26.77 21.58 -3.72
N LYS A 135 26.48 21.66 -2.41
CA LYS A 135 26.03 20.54 -1.58
C LYS A 135 24.70 19.99 -2.07
N LEU A 136 24.60 18.66 -2.21
CA LEU A 136 23.33 17.96 -2.40
C LEU A 136 22.44 18.08 -1.15
N VAL A 137 21.24 18.62 -1.32
CA VAL A 137 20.28 18.85 -0.22
C VAL A 137 18.95 18.14 -0.41
N ALA A 138 18.64 17.66 -1.60
CA ALA A 138 17.55 16.73 -1.83
C ALA A 138 17.77 15.92 -3.09
N ALA A 139 17.20 14.72 -3.10
CA ALA A 139 17.08 13.91 -4.30
C ALA A 139 15.82 13.06 -4.25
N SER A 140 15.35 12.66 -5.42
CA SER A 140 14.32 11.64 -5.56
C SER A 140 14.62 10.74 -6.73
N TYR A 141 14.12 9.51 -6.67
CA TYR A 141 14.21 8.50 -7.72
C TYR A 141 12.82 8.14 -8.21
N PHE A 142 12.69 8.04 -9.52
CA PHE A 142 11.46 7.70 -10.20
C PHE A 142 11.74 6.78 -11.38
N ASP A 143 10.86 5.81 -11.60
CA ASP A 143 10.96 4.90 -12.74
C ASP A 143 10.15 5.46 -13.91
N VAL A 144 10.69 5.31 -15.12
CA VAL A 144 10.03 5.76 -16.34
C VAL A 144 9.63 4.59 -17.21
N GLY A 145 8.38 4.57 -17.62
CA GLY A 145 7.81 3.67 -18.61
C GLY A 145 7.76 4.32 -19.99
N GLU A 146 6.88 3.84 -20.86
CA GLU A 146 6.74 4.37 -22.22
C GLU A 146 5.98 5.71 -22.23
N SER A 147 4.92 5.79 -21.42
CA SER A 147 4.02 6.94 -21.34
C SER A 147 3.73 7.39 -19.92
N ALA A 148 4.39 6.80 -18.92
CA ALA A 148 4.20 7.13 -17.52
C ALA A 148 5.51 7.16 -16.72
N ALA A 149 5.45 7.76 -15.53
CA ALA A 149 6.50 7.67 -14.53
C ALA A 149 5.93 7.40 -13.13
N ALA A 150 6.70 6.71 -12.29
CA ALA A 150 6.34 6.41 -10.92
C ALA A 150 7.40 6.92 -9.93
N SER A 151 6.99 7.71 -8.96
CA SER A 151 7.88 8.19 -7.89
C SER A 151 8.12 7.06 -6.88
N ILE A 152 9.40 6.77 -6.59
CA ILE A 152 9.79 5.60 -5.79
C ILE A 152 10.34 6.01 -4.43
N LEU A 153 11.33 6.90 -4.41
CA LEU A 153 12.04 7.29 -3.20
C LEU A 153 12.38 8.78 -3.23
N GLY A 154 12.16 9.48 -2.11
CA GLY A 154 12.56 10.88 -1.96
C GLY A 154 13.18 11.12 -0.59
N PHE A 155 14.27 11.89 -0.56
CA PHE A 155 14.98 12.22 0.67
C PHE A 155 15.61 13.62 0.56
N TYR A 156 15.72 14.31 1.68
CA TYR A 156 16.20 15.69 1.74
C TYR A 156 16.84 16.02 3.08
N ASP A 157 17.59 17.11 3.14
CA ASP A 157 18.21 17.65 4.35
C ASP A 157 17.11 18.18 5.30
N PRO A 158 16.84 17.54 6.45
CA PRO A 158 15.74 17.93 7.33
C PRO A 158 15.88 19.36 7.88
N THR A 159 17.10 19.90 7.94
CA THR A 159 17.35 21.30 8.38
C THR A 159 16.77 22.34 7.41
N LEU A 160 16.46 21.92 6.17
CA LEU A 160 15.91 22.75 5.09
C LEU A 160 14.40 22.51 4.87
N ALA A 161 13.68 21.99 5.87
CA ALA A 161 12.25 21.67 5.77
C ALA A 161 11.36 22.84 5.29
N THR A 162 11.75 24.10 5.58
CA THR A 162 11.04 25.32 5.15
C THR A 162 10.98 25.50 3.61
N PHE A 163 11.90 24.85 2.90
CA PHE A 163 11.93 24.82 1.43
C PHE A 163 11.05 23.72 0.83
N SER A 164 10.48 22.84 1.66
CA SER A 164 9.60 21.74 1.24
C SER A 164 10.25 20.84 0.18
N LEU A 165 11.54 20.53 0.35
CA LEU A 165 12.36 19.90 -0.68
C LEU A 165 11.83 18.55 -1.15
N GLY A 166 11.32 17.70 -0.26
CA GLY A 166 10.72 16.41 -0.67
C GLY A 166 9.45 16.55 -1.53
N TYR A 167 8.65 17.59 -1.32
CA TYR A 167 7.51 17.90 -2.21
C TYR A 167 7.99 18.59 -3.50
N TYR A 168 9.05 19.38 -3.39
CA TYR A 168 9.63 20.07 -4.54
C TYR A 168 10.22 19.10 -5.56
N THR A 169 10.94 18.06 -5.14
CA THR A 169 11.48 17.03 -6.04
C THR A 169 10.38 16.32 -6.84
N MET A 170 9.20 16.05 -6.24
CA MET A 170 8.05 15.51 -6.98
C MET A 170 7.52 16.48 -8.05
N LEU A 171 7.57 17.79 -7.81
CA LEU A 171 7.21 18.77 -8.86
C LEU A 171 8.22 18.77 -10.01
N LEU A 172 9.50 18.53 -9.72
CA LEU A 172 10.55 18.38 -10.74
C LEU A 172 10.37 17.09 -11.54
N GLU A 173 9.96 15.99 -10.90
CA GLU A 173 9.58 14.76 -11.61
C GLU A 173 8.42 15.03 -12.57
N ILE A 174 7.37 15.73 -12.12
CA ILE A 174 6.25 16.12 -13.00
C ILE A 174 6.73 17.04 -14.14
N GLU A 175 7.61 18.01 -13.86
CA GLU A 175 8.17 18.89 -14.89
C GLU A 175 8.93 18.09 -15.95
N HIS A 176 9.71 17.08 -15.53
CA HIS A 176 10.36 16.14 -16.45
C HIS A 176 9.33 15.35 -17.26
N CYS A 177 8.31 14.79 -16.63
CA CYS A 177 7.24 14.04 -17.31
C CYS A 177 6.55 14.87 -18.39
N LEU A 178 6.22 16.14 -18.08
CA LEU A 178 5.62 17.07 -19.04
C LEU A 178 6.55 17.34 -20.22
N ALA A 179 7.84 17.53 -19.97
CA ALA A 179 8.84 17.75 -21.02
C ALA A 179 9.04 16.52 -21.93
N GLN A 180 8.85 15.31 -21.40
CA GLN A 180 8.89 14.05 -22.17
C GLN A 180 7.56 13.68 -22.81
N GLY A 181 6.47 14.40 -22.54
CA GLY A 181 5.14 14.09 -23.06
C GLY A 181 4.48 12.87 -22.41
N PHE A 182 4.89 12.50 -21.18
CA PHE A 182 4.25 11.43 -20.44
C PHE A 182 2.81 11.80 -20.06
N ARG A 183 1.91 10.81 -20.13
CA ARG A 183 0.50 10.94 -19.83
C ARG A 183 0.20 10.79 -18.34
N TYR A 184 0.87 9.88 -17.65
CA TYR A 184 0.54 9.57 -16.26
C TYR A 184 1.74 9.71 -15.33
N TYR A 185 1.48 10.28 -14.15
CA TYR A 185 2.45 10.31 -13.06
C TYR A 185 1.86 9.61 -11.83
N TYR A 186 2.57 8.61 -11.31
CA TYR A 186 2.17 7.76 -10.20
C TYR A 186 2.98 8.11 -8.95
N PRO A 187 2.48 8.98 -8.04
CA PRO A 187 3.22 9.39 -6.84
C PRO A 187 3.20 8.34 -5.71
N GLY A 188 2.59 7.16 -5.92
CA GLY A 188 2.40 6.11 -4.91
C GLY A 188 0.98 6.08 -4.37
N TYR A 189 0.83 5.84 -3.07
CA TYR A 189 -0.48 5.75 -2.40
C TYR A 189 -0.68 6.84 -1.33
N VAL A 190 -1.95 7.00 -0.96
CA VAL A 190 -2.41 7.69 0.25
C VAL A 190 -3.11 6.71 1.19
N VAL A 191 -3.24 7.10 2.46
CA VAL A 191 -3.79 6.24 3.50
C VAL A 191 -4.94 6.97 4.21
N PRO A 192 -6.21 6.61 3.94
CA PRO A 192 -7.35 7.20 4.61
C PRO A 192 -7.24 7.12 6.14
N GLY A 193 -7.54 8.24 6.81
CA GLY A 193 -7.38 8.36 8.26
C GLY A 193 -5.93 8.48 8.75
N TYR A 194 -4.94 8.62 7.86
CA TYR A 194 -3.54 8.89 8.20
C TYR A 194 -2.94 9.99 7.30
N PRO A 195 -3.00 11.27 7.75
CA PRO A 195 -2.79 12.43 6.88
C PRO A 195 -1.36 12.64 6.39
N ARG A 196 -0.41 11.82 6.88
CA ARG A 196 1.00 11.93 6.53
C ARG A 196 1.26 11.83 5.03
N PHE A 197 0.44 11.07 4.29
CA PHE A 197 0.63 10.87 2.85
C PHE A 197 -0.22 11.80 1.98
N ASP A 198 -1.11 12.60 2.58
CA ASP A 198 -2.05 13.48 1.87
C ASP A 198 -1.35 14.59 1.09
N TYR A 199 -0.08 14.87 1.38
CA TYR A 199 0.68 15.85 0.61
C TYR A 199 0.75 15.52 -0.88
N LYS A 200 0.64 14.23 -1.25
CA LYS A 200 0.62 13.77 -2.65
C LYS A 200 -0.63 14.23 -3.39
N LEU A 201 -1.76 14.40 -2.70
CA LEU A 201 -3.00 14.94 -3.28
C LEU A 201 -2.87 16.43 -3.63
N ARG A 202 -1.83 17.12 -3.16
CA ARG A 202 -1.58 18.54 -3.47
C ARG A 202 -0.86 18.74 -4.80
N LEU A 203 -0.41 17.66 -5.45
CA LEU A 203 0.33 17.70 -6.72
C LEU A 203 -0.57 18.10 -7.90
N GLY A 204 -1.85 17.73 -7.87
CA GLY A 204 -2.82 18.04 -8.92
C GLY A 204 -4.14 17.32 -8.69
N GLU A 205 -4.99 17.32 -9.71
CA GLU A 205 -6.23 16.53 -9.73
C GLU A 205 -5.88 15.04 -9.81
N SER A 206 -5.90 14.36 -8.66
CA SER A 206 -5.57 12.94 -8.57
C SER A 206 -6.71 12.05 -9.02
N GLN A 207 -6.35 10.87 -9.50
CA GLN A 207 -7.21 9.70 -9.64
C GLN A 207 -6.79 8.66 -8.60
N PHE A 208 -7.72 7.81 -8.15
CA PHE A 208 -7.44 6.63 -7.34
C PHE A 208 -7.81 5.35 -8.07
N PHE A 209 -7.11 4.25 -7.78
CA PHE A 209 -7.46 2.93 -8.28
C PHE A 209 -8.56 2.32 -7.41
N ASP A 210 -9.76 2.18 -7.96
CA ASP A 210 -10.92 1.58 -7.29
C ASP A 210 -10.90 0.07 -7.50
N VAL A 211 -10.49 -0.69 -6.48
CA VAL A 211 -10.35 -2.16 -6.57
C VAL A 211 -11.66 -2.87 -6.94
N HIS A 212 -12.82 -2.29 -6.60
CA HIS A 212 -14.12 -2.86 -6.95
C HIS A 212 -14.37 -2.84 -8.46
N SER A 213 -14.09 -1.72 -9.11
CA SER A 213 -14.30 -1.57 -10.55
C SER A 213 -13.05 -1.91 -11.37
N GLU A 214 -11.89 -2.07 -10.72
CA GLU A 214 -10.56 -2.24 -11.34
C GLU A 214 -10.23 -1.09 -12.31
N THR A 215 -10.68 0.12 -11.98
CA THR A 215 -10.47 1.32 -12.81
C THR A 215 -9.94 2.49 -12.01
N TRP A 216 -9.29 3.41 -12.72
CA TRP A 216 -8.87 4.70 -12.19
C TRP A 216 -10.02 5.69 -12.26
N ARG A 217 -10.42 6.24 -11.12
CA ARG A 217 -11.52 7.20 -10.98
C ARG A 217 -11.00 8.49 -10.38
N ALA A 218 -11.69 9.62 -10.63
CA ALA A 218 -11.35 10.88 -9.96
C ALA A 218 -11.33 10.68 -8.43
N TYR A 219 -10.35 11.28 -7.75
CA TYR A 219 -10.17 11.11 -6.32
C TYR A 219 -11.40 11.62 -5.56
N ASP A 220 -12.09 10.70 -4.86
CA ASP A 220 -13.31 10.99 -4.11
C ASP A 220 -13.13 10.57 -2.65
N HIS A 221 -12.90 11.57 -1.79
CA HIS A 221 -12.71 11.36 -0.36
C HIS A 221 -13.93 10.72 0.32
N ALA A 222 -15.15 11.11 -0.08
CA ALA A 222 -16.37 10.59 0.55
C ALA A 222 -16.58 9.13 0.17
N TYR A 223 -16.36 8.79 -1.10
CA TYR A 223 -16.42 7.41 -1.56
C TYR A 223 -15.36 6.54 -0.87
N ILE A 224 -14.10 6.99 -0.81
CA ILE A 224 -13.01 6.23 -0.18
C ILE A 224 -13.26 6.02 1.32
N ALA A 225 -13.77 7.03 2.03
CA ALA A 225 -14.08 6.91 3.46
C ALA A 225 -15.20 5.88 3.75
N GLN A 226 -16.03 5.56 2.77
CA GLN A 226 -17.13 4.60 2.91
C GLN A 226 -16.79 3.22 2.30
N TYR A 227 -16.09 3.22 1.16
CA TYR A 227 -15.90 2.05 0.30
C TYR A 227 -14.43 1.67 0.10
N GLY A 228 -13.50 2.35 0.79
CA GLY A 228 -12.11 1.91 0.83
C GLY A 228 -12.00 0.47 1.35
N PRO A 229 -10.98 -0.31 0.90
CA PRO A 229 -10.90 -1.74 1.20
C PRO A 229 -11.07 -2.11 2.67
N ALA A 230 -10.35 -1.42 3.57
CA ALA A 230 -10.43 -1.66 5.01
C ALA A 230 -11.73 -1.10 5.59
N GLU A 231 -12.17 0.08 5.14
CA GLU A 231 -13.35 0.78 5.61
C GLU A 231 -14.63 -0.04 5.38
N ILE A 232 -14.80 -0.58 4.18
CA ILE A 232 -15.99 -1.39 3.84
C ILE A 232 -15.98 -2.73 4.58
N GLN A 233 -14.81 -3.37 4.74
CA GLN A 233 -14.68 -4.60 5.53
C GLN A 233 -15.11 -4.39 6.97
N VAL A 234 -14.54 -3.37 7.63
CA VAL A 234 -14.85 -3.05 9.02
C VAL A 234 -16.35 -2.74 9.16
N SER A 235 -16.90 -1.88 8.30
CA SER A 235 -18.32 -1.52 8.34
C SER A 235 -19.23 -2.74 8.22
N LYS A 236 -18.97 -3.62 7.24
CA LYS A 236 -19.82 -4.79 6.94
C LYS A 236 -19.73 -5.88 7.99
N LEU A 237 -18.53 -6.13 8.53
CA LEU A 237 -18.32 -7.14 9.56
C LEU A 237 -18.77 -6.65 10.95
N GLN A 238 -18.64 -5.35 11.27
CA GLN A 238 -19.21 -4.80 12.51
C GLN A 238 -20.74 -4.89 12.55
N GLN A 239 -21.41 -4.62 11.42
CA GLN A 239 -22.86 -4.83 11.31
C GLN A 239 -23.25 -6.28 11.60
N LEU A 240 -22.45 -7.24 11.11
CA LEU A 240 -22.66 -8.65 11.36
C LEU A 240 -22.41 -9.00 12.84
N THR A 241 -21.31 -8.53 13.43
CA THR A 241 -21.03 -8.71 14.87
C THR A 241 -22.20 -8.24 15.72
N GLU A 242 -22.72 -7.04 15.47
CA GLU A 242 -23.87 -6.49 16.20
C GLU A 242 -25.13 -7.34 16.05
N ALA A 243 -25.45 -7.76 14.81
CA ALA A 243 -26.63 -8.58 14.53
C ALA A 243 -26.59 -9.95 15.22
N THR A 244 -25.40 -10.52 15.43
CA THR A 244 -25.21 -11.83 16.09
C THR A 244 -25.07 -11.77 17.60
N ARG A 245 -24.86 -10.58 18.19
CA ARG A 245 -24.50 -10.42 19.61
C ARG A 245 -25.53 -10.99 20.58
N ALA A 246 -26.82 -10.99 20.21
CA ALA A 246 -27.88 -11.55 21.03
C ALA A 246 -27.79 -13.09 21.17
N VAL A 247 -27.26 -13.77 20.14
CA VAL A 247 -27.12 -15.24 20.11
C VAL A 247 -25.72 -15.64 20.57
N TYR A 248 -24.70 -14.85 20.25
CA TYR A 248 -23.32 -15.11 20.60
C TYR A 248 -22.68 -13.86 21.25
N PRO A 249 -22.79 -13.71 22.59
CA PRO A 249 -22.29 -12.51 23.27
C PRO A 249 -20.78 -12.30 23.14
N ALA A 250 -20.01 -13.36 22.87
CA ALA A 250 -18.58 -13.30 22.61
C ALA A 250 -18.21 -12.91 21.16
N ALA A 251 -19.21 -12.60 20.32
CA ALA A 251 -19.04 -12.13 18.95
C ALA A 251 -18.12 -10.90 18.90
N ASN A 252 -16.94 -11.08 18.32
CA ASN A 252 -15.96 -10.01 18.15
C ASN A 252 -15.40 -10.03 16.73
N LEU A 253 -15.06 -8.84 16.23
CA LEU A 253 -14.32 -8.66 14.99
C LEU A 253 -12.83 -8.95 15.26
N SER A 254 -12.27 -9.93 14.55
CA SER A 254 -10.85 -10.26 14.65
C SER A 254 -10.03 -9.41 13.69
N ILE A 255 -8.90 -8.89 14.18
CA ILE A 255 -7.86 -8.29 13.35
C ILE A 255 -6.86 -9.38 12.99
N TYR A 256 -6.62 -9.53 11.69
CA TYR A 256 -5.66 -10.48 11.14
C TYR A 256 -4.46 -9.73 10.58
N PRO A 257 -3.24 -9.89 11.13
CA PRO A 257 -2.05 -9.16 10.68
C PRO A 257 -1.30 -9.87 9.54
N PHE A 258 -1.64 -11.13 9.21
CA PHE A 258 -0.92 -11.93 8.21
C PHE A 258 -1.59 -11.95 6.83
N PHE A 259 -2.45 -10.97 6.53
CA PHE A 259 -3.11 -10.86 5.22
C PHE A 259 -2.11 -10.68 4.05
N GLU A 260 -0.87 -10.26 4.33
CA GLU A 260 0.21 -10.14 3.34
C GLU A 260 1.11 -11.38 3.27
N ALA A 261 0.75 -12.50 3.92
CA ALA A 261 1.58 -13.71 3.89
C ALA A 261 1.92 -14.16 2.45
N GLY A 262 1.00 -13.95 1.51
CA GLY A 262 1.21 -14.22 0.08
C GLY A 262 2.33 -13.40 -0.58
N LEU A 263 2.78 -12.27 -0.02
CA LEU A 263 3.93 -11.51 -0.56
C LEU A 263 5.27 -12.21 -0.32
N TYR A 264 5.34 -13.07 0.70
CA TYR A 264 6.56 -13.76 1.10
C TYR A 264 6.64 -15.19 0.56
N ASP A 265 5.51 -15.69 0.04
CA ASP A 265 5.32 -16.95 -0.70
C ASP A 265 6.24 -18.10 -0.29
N LEU A 266 6.21 -18.46 1.00
CA LEU A 266 7.07 -19.51 1.53
C LEU A 266 6.62 -20.92 1.11
N TRP A 267 5.33 -21.09 0.76
CA TRP A 267 4.71 -22.41 0.58
C TRP A 267 3.70 -22.49 -0.59
N ASN A 268 3.43 -21.39 -1.32
CA ASN A 268 2.45 -21.36 -2.41
C ASN A 268 1.05 -21.87 -2.01
N ASP A 269 0.62 -21.51 -0.79
CA ASP A 269 -0.70 -21.82 -0.23
C ASP A 269 -1.71 -20.68 -0.44
N ASP A 270 -3.00 -21.01 -0.36
CA ASP A 270 -4.11 -20.05 -0.45
C ASP A 270 -4.34 -19.33 0.89
N TYR A 271 -3.43 -18.44 1.31
CA TYR A 271 -3.58 -17.67 2.55
C TYR A 271 -4.81 -16.76 2.57
N VAL A 272 -5.38 -16.52 3.75
CA VAL A 272 -6.48 -15.56 3.94
C VAL A 272 -5.99 -14.13 3.63
N PRO A 273 -6.52 -13.45 2.59
CA PRO A 273 -6.00 -12.14 2.15
C PRO A 273 -6.73 -10.95 2.82
N TYR A 274 -7.47 -11.19 3.91
CA TYR A 274 -8.33 -10.19 4.54
C TYR A 274 -7.81 -9.77 5.92
N PRO A 275 -7.61 -8.47 6.19
CA PRO A 275 -7.15 -8.00 7.49
C PRO A 275 -8.21 -8.09 8.61
N TYR A 276 -9.48 -8.30 8.26
CA TYR A 276 -10.57 -8.45 9.22
C TYR A 276 -11.43 -9.66 8.87
N PHE A 277 -11.85 -10.38 9.90
CA PHE A 277 -12.84 -11.45 9.77
C PHE A 277 -13.62 -11.63 11.07
N PHE A 278 -14.74 -12.34 10.97
CA PHE A 278 -15.59 -12.74 12.08
C PHE A 278 -15.48 -14.27 12.26
N SER A 279 -15.08 -14.74 13.44
CA SER A 279 -14.94 -16.18 13.71
C SER A 279 -16.27 -16.81 14.07
N LEU A 280 -16.55 -17.99 13.51
CA LEU A 280 -17.72 -18.83 13.82
C LEU A 280 -17.37 -20.06 14.68
N GLY A 281 -16.10 -20.20 15.07
CA GLY A 281 -15.60 -21.38 15.78
C GLY A 281 -15.02 -22.44 14.84
N GLU A 282 -14.80 -23.63 15.39
CA GLU A 282 -14.22 -24.77 14.66
C GLU A 282 -15.29 -25.78 14.25
N ASP A 283 -15.08 -26.46 13.13
CA ASP A 283 -15.90 -27.60 12.72
C ASP A 283 -15.50 -28.89 13.44
N SER A 284 -16.20 -29.99 13.15
CA SER A 284 -15.93 -31.30 13.76
C SER A 284 -14.53 -31.88 13.47
N ALA A 285 -13.84 -31.35 12.45
CA ALA A 285 -12.48 -31.73 12.08
C ALA A 285 -11.42 -30.76 12.63
N GLY A 286 -11.82 -29.74 13.40
CA GLY A 286 -10.93 -28.74 13.98
C GLY A 286 -10.54 -27.61 13.03
N ASN A 287 -11.19 -27.48 11.86
CA ASN A 287 -10.91 -26.38 10.94
C ASN A 287 -11.67 -25.13 11.39
N LEU A 288 -11.02 -23.96 11.33
CA LEU A 288 -11.64 -22.70 11.70
C LEU A 288 -12.61 -22.25 10.61
N ILE A 289 -13.84 -21.90 10.99
CA ILE A 289 -14.80 -21.26 10.09
C ILE A 289 -14.80 -19.76 10.35
N ILE A 290 -14.55 -18.97 9.31
CA ILE A 290 -14.56 -17.51 9.38
C ILE A 290 -15.52 -16.90 8.36
N ILE A 291 -16.03 -15.71 8.67
CA ILE A 291 -16.69 -14.83 7.71
C ILE A 291 -15.77 -13.64 7.44
N ALA A 292 -15.37 -13.50 6.18
CA ALA A 292 -14.72 -12.29 5.68
C ALA A 292 -15.70 -11.49 4.80
N PHE A 293 -15.35 -10.25 4.51
CA PHE A 293 -16.04 -9.45 3.49
C PHE A 293 -15.01 -9.08 2.41
N ASP A 294 -15.33 -9.36 1.15
CA ASP A 294 -14.50 -9.06 -0.01
C ASP A 294 -14.81 -7.65 -0.54
N PRO A 295 -13.89 -6.67 -0.42
CA PRO A 295 -14.10 -5.33 -0.97
C PRO A 295 -14.30 -5.26 -2.48
N LYS A 296 -13.70 -6.18 -3.25
CA LYS A 296 -13.72 -6.19 -4.70
C LYS A 296 -15.08 -6.68 -5.18
N ASP A 297 -15.51 -7.83 -4.70
CA ASP A 297 -16.79 -8.41 -5.13
C ASP A 297 -17.99 -7.84 -4.34
N ARG A 298 -17.72 -7.15 -3.22
CA ARG A 298 -18.72 -6.63 -2.26
C ARG A 298 -19.61 -7.71 -1.66
N GLN A 299 -18.99 -8.84 -1.35
CA GLN A 299 -19.68 -10.04 -0.86
C GLN A 299 -19.09 -10.51 0.47
N TYR A 300 -19.94 -11.07 1.32
CA TYR A 300 -19.51 -11.88 2.44
C TYR A 300 -19.06 -13.25 1.94
N LEU A 301 -17.98 -13.76 2.53
CA LEU A 301 -17.40 -15.07 2.24
C LEU A 301 -17.39 -15.88 3.54
N VAL A 302 -17.94 -17.09 3.50
CA VAL A 302 -17.78 -18.09 4.56
C VAL A 302 -16.66 -19.02 4.14
N LEU A 303 -15.56 -18.98 4.88
CA LEU A 303 -14.34 -19.72 4.58
C LEU A 303 -14.08 -20.76 5.65
N GLN A 304 -13.69 -21.97 5.22
CA GLN A 304 -13.09 -22.97 6.08
C GLN A 304 -11.57 -22.87 5.94
N CYS A 305 -10.89 -22.70 7.06
CA CYS A 305 -9.46 -22.43 7.12
C CYS A 305 -8.73 -23.45 8.00
N ASP A 306 -7.56 -23.88 7.54
CA ASP A 306 -6.62 -24.64 8.35
C ASP A 306 -5.71 -23.69 9.13
N LEU A 307 -5.36 -24.08 10.35
CA LEU A 307 -4.38 -23.38 11.18
C LEU A 307 -2.99 -23.89 10.82
N MET A 308 -2.13 -23.01 10.32
CA MET A 308 -0.76 -23.41 10.00
C MET A 308 0.05 -23.60 11.28
N GLU A 309 0.51 -24.83 11.49
CA GLU A 309 1.42 -25.15 12.59
C GLU A 309 2.68 -24.26 12.50
N GLN A 310 3.24 -23.90 13.66
CA GLN A 310 4.51 -23.17 13.75
C GLN A 310 4.55 -21.74 13.18
N THR A 311 3.41 -21.03 13.10
CA THR A 311 3.35 -19.59 12.76
C THR A 311 4.39 -18.73 13.52
N GLN A 312 4.70 -19.10 14.76
CA GLN A 312 5.68 -18.44 15.64
C GLN A 312 7.13 -18.52 15.16
N LEU A 313 7.46 -19.48 14.29
CA LEU A 313 8.79 -19.58 13.66
C LEU A 313 8.94 -18.61 12.49
N LEU A 314 7.82 -18.21 11.87
CA LEU A 314 7.80 -17.35 10.68
C LEU A 314 7.59 -15.88 11.04
N PHE A 315 6.78 -15.61 12.08
CA PHE A 315 6.44 -14.26 12.50
C PHE A 315 6.64 -14.05 13.99
N ASN A 316 7.25 -12.92 14.37
CA ASN A 316 7.38 -12.55 15.78
C ASN A 316 6.04 -12.05 16.33
N THR A 317 5.19 -12.97 16.80
CA THR A 317 3.86 -12.62 17.30
C THR A 317 3.84 -12.23 18.79
N ARG A 318 4.97 -12.33 19.51
CA ARG A 318 5.04 -12.07 20.96
C ARG A 318 4.58 -10.66 21.32
N ALA A 319 4.88 -9.67 20.49
CA ALA A 319 4.43 -8.29 20.69
C ALA A 319 2.91 -8.12 20.51
N LEU A 320 2.27 -8.94 19.68
CA LEU A 320 0.83 -8.91 19.39
C LEU A 320 0.03 -9.65 20.47
N LYS A 321 0.52 -10.82 20.94
CA LYS A 321 -0.12 -11.61 22.00
C LYS A 321 -0.16 -10.91 23.36
N GLN A 322 0.79 -10.01 23.64
CA GLN A 322 0.85 -9.28 24.91
C GLN A 322 -0.10 -8.07 25.01
N ARG A 323 -0.68 -7.61 23.89
CA ARG A 323 -1.33 -6.29 23.84
C ARG A 323 -2.86 -6.29 23.85
N ASP A 324 -3.51 -7.37 23.41
CA ASP A 324 -4.94 -7.67 23.66
C ASP A 324 -5.31 -9.01 23.01
N GLY A 325 -5.11 -10.13 23.72
CA GLY A 325 -5.18 -11.48 23.15
C GLY A 325 -6.53 -11.89 22.53
N GLN A 326 -7.61 -11.14 22.79
CA GLN A 326 -8.94 -11.42 22.23
C GLN A 326 -9.23 -10.71 20.90
N LYS A 327 -8.45 -9.67 20.55
CA LYS A 327 -8.69 -8.85 19.35
C LYS A 327 -7.90 -9.30 18.12
N TYR A 328 -6.68 -9.80 18.33
CA TYR A 328 -5.77 -10.19 17.24
C TYR A 328 -5.75 -11.70 17.06
N PHE A 329 -5.95 -12.14 15.82
CA PHE A 329 -5.72 -13.52 15.45
C PHE A 329 -4.26 -13.70 15.01
N THR A 330 -3.52 -14.59 15.66
CA THR A 330 -2.05 -14.65 15.53
C THR A 330 -1.52 -16.00 15.06
N ASP A 331 -2.40 -16.84 14.53
CA ASP A 331 -2.05 -18.06 13.82
C ASP A 331 -2.32 -17.86 12.32
N LEU A 332 -1.41 -18.32 11.47
CA LEU A 332 -1.51 -18.18 10.02
C LEU A 332 -2.65 -19.08 9.50
N LEU A 333 -3.44 -18.56 8.58
CA LEU A 333 -4.66 -19.20 8.08
C LEU A 333 -4.50 -19.49 6.60
N VAL A 334 -4.72 -20.74 6.24
CA VAL A 334 -4.77 -21.22 4.86
C VAL A 334 -6.22 -21.55 4.54
N VAL A 335 -6.75 -20.98 3.46
CA VAL A 335 -8.10 -21.24 2.99
C VAL A 335 -8.14 -22.62 2.37
N ARG A 336 -8.90 -23.51 2.97
CA ARG A 336 -9.11 -24.87 2.46
C ARG A 336 -10.22 -24.92 1.43
N THR A 337 -11.33 -24.26 1.75
CA THR A 337 -12.45 -24.10 0.81
C THR A 337 -13.28 -22.87 1.16
N GLU A 338 -13.84 -22.27 0.13
CA GLU A 338 -14.97 -21.37 0.28
C GLU A 338 -16.24 -22.22 0.42
N LEU A 339 -16.93 -22.09 1.53
CA LEU A 339 -18.17 -22.82 1.79
C LEU A 339 -19.36 -22.14 1.10
N PHE A 340 -19.37 -20.81 1.13
CA PHE A 340 -20.50 -20.01 0.65
C PHE A 340 -20.12 -18.54 0.47
N ARG A 341 -20.77 -17.84 -0.47
CA ARG A 341 -20.67 -16.38 -0.63
C ARG A 341 -22.01 -15.71 -0.88
N THR A 342 -22.20 -14.47 -0.41
CA THR A 342 -23.43 -13.70 -0.64
C THR A 342 -23.21 -12.19 -0.46
N ASP A 343 -23.92 -11.36 -1.22
CA ASP A 343 -24.04 -9.92 -0.98
C ASP A 343 -25.17 -9.56 0.03
N ASN A 344 -26.00 -10.55 0.38
CA ASN A 344 -27.20 -10.34 1.17
C ASN A 344 -26.92 -10.45 2.68
N PHE A 345 -27.06 -9.32 3.36
CA PHE A 345 -26.84 -9.22 4.81
C PHE A 345 -27.74 -10.15 5.65
N THR A 346 -29.00 -10.33 5.25
CA THR A 346 -29.94 -11.21 5.97
C THR A 346 -29.55 -12.67 5.83
N ILE A 347 -29.08 -13.09 4.66
CA ILE A 347 -28.61 -14.46 4.44
C ILE A 347 -27.39 -14.73 5.30
N ILE A 348 -26.34 -13.89 5.21
CA ILE A 348 -25.11 -14.12 5.98
C ILE A 348 -25.35 -14.09 7.50
N SER A 349 -26.21 -13.20 7.98
CA SER A 349 -26.53 -13.11 9.42
C SER A 349 -27.24 -14.37 9.93
N ARG A 350 -28.16 -14.93 9.15
CA ARG A 350 -28.84 -16.19 9.48
C ARG A 350 -27.87 -17.37 9.42
N THR A 351 -27.00 -17.43 8.41
CA THR A 351 -25.96 -18.45 8.29
C THR A 351 -25.03 -18.42 9.49
N ALA A 352 -24.55 -17.23 9.88
CA ALA A 352 -23.71 -17.05 11.07
C ALA A 352 -24.40 -17.56 12.34
N ALA A 353 -25.65 -17.14 12.58
CA ALA A 353 -26.43 -17.58 13.74
C ALA A 353 -26.66 -19.11 13.75
N ALA A 354 -26.92 -19.71 12.59
CA ALA A 354 -27.16 -21.14 12.48
C ALA A 354 -25.90 -21.99 12.77
N ILE A 355 -24.71 -21.52 12.33
CA ILE A 355 -23.44 -22.19 12.61
C ILE A 355 -23.07 -22.04 14.09
N LEU A 356 -23.18 -20.83 14.64
CA LEU A 356 -22.88 -20.56 16.05
C LEU A 356 -23.77 -21.36 17.01
N ALA A 357 -25.03 -21.61 16.63
CA ALA A 357 -25.95 -22.43 17.42
C ALA A 357 -25.61 -23.93 17.42
N GLN A 358 -24.76 -24.41 16.50
CA GLN A 358 -24.30 -25.81 16.47
C GLN A 358 -23.01 -26.01 17.28
N THR A 359 -22.23 -24.95 17.48
CA THR A 359 -20.95 -24.96 18.19
C THR A 359 -21.03 -24.49 19.65
N SER A 360 -22.18 -23.93 20.06
CA SER A 360 -22.52 -23.57 21.45
C SER A 360 -23.20 -24.72 22.17
#